data_AF-A0A8T5PF55-F1
#
_entry.id   AF-A0A8T5PF55-F1
#
_cell.length_a   1.000
_cell.length_b   1.000
_cell.length_c   1.000
_cell.angle_alpha   90.00
_cell.angle_beta   90.00
_cell.angle_gamma   90.00
#
_symmetry.space_group_name_H-M   'P 1'
#
loop_
_entity.id
_entity.type
_entity.pdbx_description
1 polymer ?
#
loop_
_entity_poly.entity_id
_entity_poly.type
_entity_poly.pdbx_seq_one_letter_code
_entity_poly.pdbx_strand_id
1 'polypeptide(L)' 'MNWEKCVRLNLVEKRTKDKELAKSLFKMASSRFNFFSSKGCSIFVLEGIYESVIELCHAFLALEGLKTLSP' A
#
# COMPACT_ATOMS: atom_id res chain seq x y z
N MET A 1 -10.58 -6.85 9.38
CA MET A 1 -10.32 -7.72 8.21
C MET A 1 -9.88 -9.09 8.75
N ASN A 2 -10.41 -10.21 8.23
CA ASN A 2 -10.02 -11.54 8.72
C ASN A 2 -8.77 -12.02 7.96
N TRP A 3 -7.59 -11.70 8.49
CA TRP A 3 -6.30 -12.01 7.85
C TRP A 3 -6.08 -13.51 7.67
N GLU A 4 -6.55 -14.34 8.61
CA GLU A 4 -6.46 -15.80 8.49
C GLU A 4 -7.24 -16.32 7.29
N LYS A 5 -8.44 -15.78 7.03
CA LYS A 5 -9.20 -16.09 5.82
C LYS A 5 -8.44 -15.65 4.55
N CYS A 6 -7.83 -14.46 4.55
CA CYS A 6 -7.06 -13.97 3.40
C CYS A 6 -5.81 -14.82 3.11
N VAL A 7 -5.12 -15.29 4.15
CA VAL A 7 -3.99 -16.24 4.00
C VAL A 7 -4.48 -17.57 3.45
N ARG A 8 -5.60 -18.11 3.97
CA ARG A 8 -6.20 -19.37 3.47
C ARG A 8 -6.65 -19.28 2.01
N LEU A 9 -7.04 -18.09 1.55
CA LEU A 9 -7.45 -17.80 0.18
C LEU A 9 -6.26 -17.41 -0.74
N ASN A 10 -5.01 -17.49 -0.26
CA ASN A 10 -3.81 -17.10 -1.02
C ASN A 10 -3.85 -15.66 -1.55
N LEU A 11 -4.47 -14.73 -0.82
CA LEU A 11 -4.46 -13.31 -1.18
C LEU A 11 -3.23 -12.58 -0.61
N VAL A 12 -2.71 -13.09 0.52
CA VAL A 12 -1.55 -12.55 1.23
C VAL A 12 -0.71 -13.69 1.82
N GLU A 13 0.59 -13.50 1.92
CA GLU A 13 1.52 -14.37 2.64
C GLU A 13 1.92 -13.78 4.00
N LYS A 14 2.24 -14.63 4.96
CA LYS A 14 2.83 -14.20 6.24
C LYS A 14 4.31 -13.87 6.05
N ARG A 15 4.75 -12.77 6.64
CA ARG A 15 6.14 -12.32 6.73
C ARG A 15 6.47 -11.79 8.13
N THR A 16 7.74 -11.54 8.37
CA THR A 16 8.17 -10.78 9.54
C THR A 16 7.64 -9.35 9.45
N LYS A 17 7.17 -8.81 10.58
CA LYS A 17 6.76 -7.40 10.68
C LYS A 17 7.94 -6.50 10.35
N ASP A 18 7.73 -5.54 9.46
CA ASP A 18 8.75 -4.61 9.01
C ASP A 18 8.26 -3.16 9.15
N LYS A 19 8.65 -2.53 10.26
CA LYS A 19 8.27 -1.15 10.58
C LYS A 19 8.99 -0.13 9.71
N GLU A 20 10.20 -0.42 9.25
CA GLU A 20 10.98 0.52 8.44
C GLU A 20 10.47 0.54 7.00
N LEU A 21 10.15 -0.64 6.45
CA LEU A 21 9.44 -0.75 5.18
C LEU A 21 8.11 0.00 5.23
N ALA A 22 7.31 -0.21 6.28
CA ALA A 22 6.03 0.49 6.43
C ALA A 22 6.22 2.02 6.43
N LYS A 23 7.16 2.56 7.22
CA LYS A 23 7.48 4.00 7.25
C LYS A 23 7.91 4.52 5.88
N SER A 24 8.75 3.77 5.16
CA SER A 24 9.20 4.11 3.81
C SER A 24 8.02 4.22 2.84
N LEU A 25 7.12 3.24 2.85
CA LEU A 25 5.91 3.22 2.03
C LEU A 25 4.94 4.36 2.39
N PHE A 26 4.74 4.67 3.67
CA PHE A 26 3.96 5.84 4.07
C PHE A 26 4.51 7.16 3.53
N LYS A 27 5.84 7.32 3.57
CA LYS A 27 6.51 8.51 3.01
C LYS A 27 6.32 8.61 1.51
N MET A 28 6.40 7.48 0.80
CA MET A 28 6.17 7.40 -0.64
C MET A 28 4.73 7.78 -0.99
N ALA A 29 3.75 7.19 -0.30
CA ALA A 29 2.33 7.45 -0.51
C ALA A 29 1.99 8.93 -0.34
N SER A 30 2.51 9.54 0.74
CA SER A 30 2.33 10.97 1.02
C SER A 30 2.96 11.85 -0.06
N SER A 31 4.20 11.55 -0.48
CA SER A 31 4.90 12.30 -1.52
C SER A 31 4.17 12.22 -2.87
N ARG A 32 3.69 11.02 -3.24
CA ARG A 32 2.95 10.76 -4.46
C ARG A 32 1.60 11.48 -4.46
N PHE A 33 0.86 11.42 -3.35
CA PHE A 33 -0.41 12.12 -3.20
C PHE A 33 -0.23 13.62 -3.38
N ASN A 34 0.75 14.23 -2.71
CA ASN A 34 1.05 15.66 -2.81
C ASN A 34 1.44 16.06 -4.24
N PHE A 35 2.26 15.23 -4.91
CA PHE A 35 2.65 15.50 -6.31
C PHE A 35 1.43 15.49 -7.24
N PHE A 36 0.60 14.45 -7.18
CA PHE A 36 -0.50 14.30 -8.13
C PHE A 36 -1.69 15.22 -7.81
N SER A 37 -2.03 15.43 -6.54
CA SER A 37 -3.06 16.41 -6.14
C SER A 37 -2.72 17.85 -6.56
N SER A 38 -1.43 18.18 -6.71
CA SER A 38 -1.00 19.49 -7.22
C SER A 38 -1.22 19.68 -8.73
N LYS A 39 -1.63 18.63 -9.47
CA LYS A 39 -1.81 18.69 -10.92
C LYS A 39 -3.26 19.04 -11.27
N GLY A 40 -3.43 19.94 -12.24
CA GLY A 40 -4.74 20.34 -12.76
C GLY A 40 -5.37 19.36 -13.78
N CYS A 41 -4.76 18.20 -14.02
CA CYS A 41 -5.26 17.20 -14.96
C CYS A 41 -5.91 16.03 -14.20
N SER A 42 -7.24 15.92 -14.29
CA SER A 42 -8.06 15.02 -13.48
C SER A 42 -7.72 13.53 -13.62
N ILE A 43 -7.33 13.07 -14.81
CA ILE A 43 -6.98 11.66 -15.06
C ILE A 43 -5.67 11.28 -14.34
N PHE A 44 -4.62 12.10 -14.49
CA PHE A 44 -3.34 11.87 -13.80
C PHE A 44 -3.48 11.99 -12.27
N VAL A 45 -4.36 12.87 -11.78
CA VAL A 45 -4.68 12.96 -10.35
C VAL A 45 -5.27 11.66 -9.84
N LEU A 46 -6.22 11.06 -10.59
CA LEU A 46 -6.90 9.83 -10.17
C LEU A 46 -5.93 8.63 -10.13
N GLU A 47 -5.11 8.44 -11.17
CA GLU A 47 -4.09 7.39 -11.21
C GLU A 47 -3.08 7.54 -10.06
N GLY A 48 -2.61 8.76 -9.82
CA GLY A 48 -1.69 9.06 -8.74
C GLY A 48 -2.25 8.77 -7.34
N ILE A 49 -3.53 9.11 -7.12
CA ILE A 49 -4.22 8.80 -5.85
C ILE A 49 -4.38 7.29 -5.69
N TYR A 50 -4.76 6.57 -6.75
CA TYR A 50 -4.88 5.11 -6.71
C TYR A 50 -3.57 4.43 -6.28
N GLU A 51 -2.47 4.84 -6.89
CA GLU A 51 -1.14 4.36 -6.54
C GLU A 51 -0.76 4.68 -5.08
N SER A 52 -1.04 5.89 -4.60
CA SER A 52 -0.83 6.24 -3.19
C SER A 52 -1.63 5.33 -2.24
N VAL A 53 -2.86 4.96 -2.60
CA VAL A 53 -3.68 4.04 -1.81
C VAL A 53 -3.08 2.64 -1.79
N ILE A 54 -2.56 2.13 -2.92
CA ILE A 54 -1.86 0.84 -2.98
C ILE A 54 -0.66 0.83 -2.04
N GLU A 55 0.17 1.88 -2.07
CA GLU A 55 1.34 2.00 -1.20
C GLU A 55 0.95 1.98 0.29
N LEU A 56 -0.13 2.67 0.66
CA LEU A 56 -0.67 2.62 2.03
C LEU A 56 -1.14 1.22 2.40
N CYS A 57 -1.85 0.52 1.51
CA CYS A 57 -2.28 -0.85 1.76
C CYS A 57 -1.07 -1.78 2.01
N HIS A 58 0.00 -1.64 1.22
CA HIS A 58 1.23 -2.40 1.44
C HIS A 58 1.94 -2.03 2.76
N ALA A 59 1.93 -0.75 3.15
CA ALA A 59 2.47 -0.32 4.43
C ALA A 59 1.74 -0.98 5.62
N PHE A 60 0.41 -1.03 5.57
CA PHE A 60 -0.38 -1.70 6.60
C PHE A 60 -0.13 -3.20 6.66
N LEU A 61 -0.01 -3.86 5.50
CA LEU A 61 0.35 -5.29 5.46
C LEU A 61 1.72 -5.54 6.10
N ALA A 62 2.72 -4.71 5.80
CA ALA A 62 4.05 -4.84 6.41
C ALA A 62 4.03 -4.70 7.95
N LEU A 63 3.18 -3.81 8.50
CA LEU A 63 2.97 -3.68 9.95
C LEU A 63 2.31 -4.91 10.57
N GLU A 64 1.39 -5.54 9.84
CA GLU A 64 0.72 -6.78 10.25
C GLU A 64 1.59 -8.02 10.03
N GLY A 65 2.75 -7.89 9.38
CA GLY A 65 3.60 -9.03 9.04
C GLY A 65 2.99 -9.85 7.90
N LEU A 66 2.44 -9.16 6.91
CA LEU A 66 1.79 -9.72 5.75
C LEU A 66 2.35 -9.07 4.48
N LYS A 67 2.23 -9.76 3.36
CA LYS A 67 2.56 -9.22 2.03
C LYS A 67 1.53 -9.72 1.02
N THR A 68 1.12 -8.87 0.07
CA THR A 68 0.28 -9.30 -1.05
C THR A 68 0.98 -10.36 -1.88
N LEU A 69 0.20 -11.36 -2.29
CA LEU A 69 0.59 -12.32 -3.31
C LEU A 69 0.13 -11.77 -4.67
N SER A 70 0.74 -10.67 -5.12
CA SER A 70 0.63 -10.30 -6.53
C SER A 70 1.68 -11.12 -7.32
N PRO A 71 1.37 -11.59 -8.54
CA PRO A 71 2.36 -12.22 -9.42
C PRO A 71 3.55 -11.30 -9.72
#